data_AF-A0A841UNG1-F1
#
_entry.id   AF-A0A841UNG1-F1
#
_cell.length_a   1.000
_cell.length_b   1.000
_cell.length_c   1.000
_cell.angle_alpha   90.00
_cell.angle_beta   90.00
_cell.angle_gamma   90.00
#
_symmetry.space_group_name_H-M   'P 1'
#
loop_
_entity.id
_entity.type
_entity.pdbx_description
1 polymer ?
#
loop_
_entity_poly.entity_id
_entity_poly.type
_entity_poly.pdbx_seq_one_letter_code
_entity_poly.pdbx_strand_id
1 'polypeptide(L)'
;MFGVFLIETYGGNSPVIIVGNCADENPPQVKIRTLRKKYPQITKLIATSCKTGAGIEQLVQEIASQIDAIPHIKDLLPNSWFQIKTQLETMQKSYDFISYEKYQEMCQTAEIKEASDQKSLVQFLHDLGIVLNYQDDPRLNETNVLNPEWVTDGVYDILNNHDLMVQKKGILSLPDLQDILKQPQRYPENKRGFLMDLMGKFELCFPLDGYSPDRYLITDLLPIDEPDVDIYENAPLHFQYRYDILPGSIISRFIVRNHQMIYKTMRWRSGVVLTMDLNKALVRADEEDNYISIKAQGSRASALLAIIKTDFDKIHATIPNLAVQEKLVIRELQGEKPTGVEVPVDYLHLIELDRQGSVEATLPGLRGKYNIRDILEGVESKTERERHLDEREERSRKSRENRPMSPKTPETPNLLKPSLALLLVLAVVTFIFAVLANTVPVVQFITSVLTIIFIFALIVIVLLFWTGKINETTFNQFLEGFWRSITIFKGQEPKTNNDDTPQETPESEQ
;
A
#
# COMPACT_ATOMS: atom_id res chain seq x y z
N MET A 1 -7.01 3.91 -5.45
CA MET A 1 -5.78 3.63 -6.23
C MET A 1 -4.95 2.53 -5.59
N PHE A 2 -4.84 2.50 -4.26
CA PHE A 2 -4.20 1.45 -3.46
C PHE A 2 -4.61 0.02 -3.85
N GLY A 3 -5.92 -0.27 -3.91
CA GLY A 3 -6.41 -1.61 -4.25
C GLY A 3 -5.95 -2.15 -5.62
N VAL A 4 -5.87 -1.31 -6.65
CA VAL A 4 -5.44 -1.76 -8.00
C VAL A 4 -3.96 -2.13 -8.01
N PHE A 5 -3.13 -1.45 -7.21
CA PHE A 5 -1.72 -1.80 -7.10
C PHE A 5 -1.50 -3.11 -6.36
N LEU A 6 -2.25 -3.35 -5.27
CA LEU A 6 -2.21 -4.64 -4.59
C LEU A 6 -2.58 -5.77 -5.55
N ILE A 7 -3.57 -5.55 -6.42
CA ILE A 7 -3.93 -6.52 -7.46
C ILE A 7 -2.80 -6.71 -8.50
N GLU A 8 -2.12 -5.66 -8.95
CA GLU A 8 -0.94 -5.77 -9.85
C GLU A 8 0.21 -6.57 -9.19
N THR A 9 0.41 -6.37 -7.89
CA THR A 9 1.49 -7.01 -7.11
C THR A 9 1.22 -8.49 -6.89
N TYR A 10 0.01 -8.85 -6.43
CA TYR A 10 -0.32 -10.24 -6.09
C TYR A 10 -0.96 -11.03 -7.23
N GLY A 11 -1.83 -10.39 -8.01
CA GLY A 11 -2.54 -11.02 -9.12
C GLY A 11 -1.77 -11.01 -10.44
N GLY A 12 -0.62 -10.32 -10.50
CA GLY A 12 0.21 -10.22 -11.70
C GLY A 12 -0.56 -9.68 -12.89
N ASN A 13 -0.63 -10.48 -13.96
CA ASN A 13 -1.30 -10.12 -15.21
C ASN A 13 -2.79 -10.54 -15.27
N SER A 14 -3.37 -10.97 -14.15
CA SER A 14 -4.79 -11.38 -14.10
C SER A 14 -5.71 -10.24 -14.55
N PRO A 15 -6.74 -10.51 -15.38
CA PRO A 15 -7.65 -9.47 -15.87
C PRO A 15 -8.46 -8.86 -14.70
N VAL A 16 -8.59 -7.53 -14.71
CA VAL A 16 -9.25 -6.76 -13.64
C VAL A 16 -10.46 -6.01 -14.18
N ILE A 17 -11.62 -6.26 -13.58
CA ILE A 17 -12.85 -5.49 -13.80
C ILE A 17 -13.04 -4.57 -12.61
N ILE A 18 -13.15 -3.26 -12.84
CA ILE A 18 -13.51 -2.30 -11.79
C ILE A 18 -15.03 -2.21 -11.75
N VAL A 19 -15.61 -2.47 -10.58
CA VAL A 19 -17.06 -2.37 -10.35
C VAL A 19 -17.34 -1.18 -9.45
N GLY A 20 -18.08 -0.20 -9.96
CA GLY A 20 -18.57 0.94 -9.19
C GLY A 20 -20.01 0.71 -8.76
N ASN A 21 -20.22 0.30 -7.51
CA ASN A 21 -21.55 0.04 -6.96
C ASN A 21 -22.28 1.33 -6.54
N CYS A 22 -23.58 1.22 -6.24
CA CYS A 22 -24.48 2.33 -5.86
C CYS A 22 -24.61 3.40 -6.96
N ALA A 23 -24.55 2.98 -8.21
CA ALA A 23 -24.63 3.88 -9.37
C ALA A 23 -25.99 4.59 -9.50
N ASP A 24 -27.03 4.06 -8.85
CA ASP A 24 -28.36 4.69 -8.74
C ASP A 24 -28.35 5.95 -7.86
N GLU A 25 -27.42 6.04 -6.91
CA GLU A 25 -27.23 7.23 -6.08
C GLU A 25 -26.18 8.15 -6.68
N ASN A 26 -25.00 7.60 -7.01
CA ASN A 26 -23.87 8.34 -7.55
C ASN A 26 -23.12 7.50 -8.60
N PRO A 27 -23.15 7.89 -9.88
CA PRO A 27 -22.36 7.21 -10.90
C PRO A 27 -20.86 7.24 -10.60
N PRO A 28 -20.11 6.15 -10.83
CA PRO A 28 -18.69 6.08 -10.51
C PRO A 28 -17.86 7.03 -11.39
N GLN A 29 -17.32 8.09 -10.78
CA GLN A 29 -16.44 9.04 -11.45
C GLN A 29 -14.98 8.58 -11.40
N VAL A 30 -14.62 7.63 -12.27
CA VAL A 30 -13.26 7.08 -12.35
C VAL A 30 -12.59 7.49 -13.66
N LYS A 31 -11.38 8.03 -13.58
CA LYS A 31 -10.53 8.35 -14.75
C LYS A 31 -9.98 7.08 -15.41
N ILE A 32 -10.86 6.26 -15.97
CA ILE A 32 -10.56 4.91 -16.45
C ILE A 32 -9.48 4.89 -17.53
N ARG A 33 -9.45 5.89 -18.43
CA ARG A 33 -8.40 6.00 -19.45
C ARG A 33 -7.00 6.14 -18.83
N THR A 34 -6.88 6.96 -17.78
CA THR A 34 -5.61 7.14 -17.07
C THR A 34 -5.23 5.88 -16.30
N LEU A 35 -6.21 5.23 -15.65
CA LEU A 35 -5.96 3.99 -14.92
C LEU A 35 -5.52 2.86 -15.85
N ARG A 36 -6.18 2.66 -17.00
CA ARG A 36 -5.80 1.62 -17.98
C ARG A 36 -4.41 1.84 -18.57
N LYS A 37 -3.98 3.09 -18.76
CA LYS A 37 -2.60 3.40 -19.17
C LYS A 37 -1.58 2.96 -18.11
N LYS A 38 -1.94 3.06 -16.83
CA LYS A 38 -1.06 2.69 -15.70
C LYS A 38 -1.15 1.19 -15.35
N TYR A 39 -2.32 0.59 -15.55
CA TYR A 39 -2.65 -0.79 -15.23
C TYR A 39 -3.34 -1.44 -16.44
N PRO A 40 -2.57 -1.96 -17.42
CA PRO A 40 -3.13 -2.51 -18.66
C PRO A 40 -4.08 -3.70 -18.46
N GLN A 41 -3.92 -4.43 -17.35
CA GLN A 41 -4.80 -5.53 -16.94
C GLN A 41 -6.24 -5.09 -16.62
N ILE A 42 -6.50 -3.79 -16.44
CA ILE A 42 -7.88 -3.30 -16.28
C ILE A 42 -8.61 -3.43 -17.62
N THR A 43 -9.59 -4.33 -17.67
CA THR A 43 -10.36 -4.64 -18.87
C THR A 43 -11.59 -3.75 -19.01
N LYS A 44 -12.25 -3.42 -17.90
CA LYS A 44 -13.49 -2.63 -17.92
C LYS A 44 -13.77 -1.89 -16.61
N LEU A 45 -14.60 -0.85 -16.71
CA LEU A 45 -15.30 -0.22 -15.60
C LEU A 45 -16.78 -0.47 -15.81
N ILE A 46 -17.45 -1.09 -14.83
CA ILE A 46 -18.88 -1.38 -14.87
C ILE A 46 -19.53 -0.69 -13.68
N ALA A 47 -20.57 0.10 -13.94
CA ALA A 47 -21.38 0.72 -12.90
C ALA A 47 -22.54 -0.23 -12.55
N THR A 48 -22.73 -0.50 -11.27
CA THR A 48 -23.76 -1.42 -10.78
C THR A 48 -24.64 -0.78 -9.72
N SER A 49 -25.86 -1.30 -9.57
CA SER A 49 -26.76 -0.94 -8.48
C SER A 49 -27.40 -2.20 -7.91
N CYS A 50 -27.13 -2.51 -6.65
CA CYS A 50 -27.79 -3.63 -5.96
C CYS A 50 -29.30 -3.39 -5.79
N LYS A 51 -29.74 -2.13 -5.70
CA LYS A 51 -31.14 -1.76 -5.49
C LYS A 51 -31.99 -1.98 -6.75
N THR A 52 -31.46 -1.58 -7.90
CA THR A 52 -32.20 -1.65 -9.18
C THR A 52 -31.83 -2.86 -10.02
N GLY A 53 -30.72 -3.54 -9.71
CA GLY A 53 -30.14 -4.60 -10.53
C GLY A 53 -29.38 -4.10 -11.76
N ALA A 54 -29.30 -2.77 -11.97
CA ALA A 54 -28.63 -2.20 -13.12
C ALA A 54 -27.14 -2.62 -13.17
N GLY A 55 -26.66 -2.96 -14.37
CA GLY A 55 -25.26 -3.34 -14.61
C GLY A 55 -24.86 -4.73 -14.14
N ILE A 56 -25.70 -5.45 -13.39
CA ILE A 56 -25.37 -6.79 -12.87
C ILE A 56 -25.27 -7.82 -14.00
N GLU A 57 -26.21 -7.84 -14.93
CA GLU A 57 -26.14 -8.74 -16.10
C GLU A 57 -24.92 -8.44 -16.97
N GLN A 58 -24.61 -7.16 -17.18
CA GLN A 58 -23.41 -6.73 -17.90
C GLN A 58 -22.13 -7.21 -17.19
N LEU A 59 -22.09 -7.15 -15.86
CA LEU A 59 -20.98 -7.67 -15.07
C LEU A 59 -20.82 -9.19 -15.23
N VAL A 60 -21.92 -9.94 -15.16
CA VAL A 60 -21.90 -11.40 -15.36
C VAL A 60 -21.38 -11.76 -16.75
N GLN A 61 -21.87 -11.09 -17.80
CA GLN A 61 -21.41 -11.29 -19.16
C GLN A 61 -19.93 -10.94 -19.34
N GLU A 62 -19.46 -9.86 -18.70
CA GLU A 62 -18.06 -9.49 -18.75
C GLU A 62 -17.18 -10.53 -18.05
N ILE A 63 -17.58 -11.01 -16.87
CA ILE A 63 -16.86 -12.07 -16.15
C ILE A 63 -16.76 -13.33 -17.02
N ALA A 64 -17.86 -13.76 -17.63
CA ALA A 64 -17.87 -14.91 -18.54
C ALA A 64 -16.92 -14.70 -19.74
N SER A 65 -16.96 -13.52 -20.36
CA SER A 65 -16.06 -13.18 -21.46
C SER A 65 -14.59 -13.15 -21.05
N GLN A 66 -14.27 -12.71 -19.83
CA GLN A 66 -12.90 -12.72 -19.33
C GLN A 66 -12.44 -14.15 -19.07
N ILE A 67 -13.28 -14.99 -18.47
CA ILE A 67 -12.98 -16.42 -18.25
C ILE A 67 -12.72 -17.13 -19.58
N ASP A 68 -13.54 -16.91 -20.60
CA ASP A 68 -13.37 -17.50 -21.94
C ASP A 68 -12.08 -17.08 -22.65
N ALA A 69 -11.53 -15.92 -22.27
CA ALA A 69 -10.28 -15.38 -22.82
C ALA A 69 -9.04 -15.79 -22.02
N ILE A 70 -9.19 -16.43 -20.85
CA ILE A 70 -8.05 -16.91 -20.06
C ILE A 70 -7.31 -17.99 -20.87
N PRO A 71 -5.98 -17.84 -21.08
CA PRO A 71 -5.18 -18.90 -21.69
C PRO A 71 -5.35 -20.22 -20.96
N HIS A 72 -5.35 -21.33 -21.69
CA HIS A 72 -5.46 -22.68 -21.14
C HIS A 72 -6.84 -23.08 -20.57
N ILE A 73 -7.85 -22.20 -20.56
CA ILE A 73 -9.20 -22.53 -20.05
C ILE A 73 -9.89 -23.66 -20.83
N LYS A 74 -9.49 -23.87 -22.10
CA LYS A 74 -10.01 -24.91 -23.00
C LYS A 74 -9.04 -26.08 -23.17
N ASP A 75 -7.97 -26.13 -22.38
CA ASP A 75 -7.02 -27.23 -22.45
C ASP A 75 -7.71 -28.53 -22.05
N LEU A 76 -7.45 -29.58 -22.83
CA LEU A 76 -8.06 -30.88 -22.62
C LEU A 76 -7.36 -31.59 -21.47
N LEU A 77 -8.10 -31.88 -20.42
CA LEU A 77 -7.66 -32.68 -19.29
C LEU A 77 -8.29 -34.08 -19.32
N PRO A 78 -7.62 -35.11 -18.78
CA PRO A 78 -8.19 -36.45 -18.68
C PRO A 78 -9.50 -36.45 -17.88
N ASN A 79 -10.51 -37.20 -18.34
CA ASN A 79 -11.79 -37.34 -17.63
C ASN A 79 -11.61 -37.91 -16.21
N SER A 80 -10.61 -38.77 -15.99
CA SER A 80 -10.28 -39.30 -14.66
C SER A 80 -9.89 -38.20 -13.67
N TRP A 81 -9.22 -37.13 -14.12
CA TRP A 81 -8.86 -35.99 -13.29
C TRP A 81 -10.11 -35.22 -12.83
N PHE A 82 -11.07 -35.02 -13.75
CA PHE A 82 -12.36 -34.42 -13.41
C PHE A 82 -13.15 -35.27 -12.41
N GLN A 83 -13.13 -36.60 -12.55
CA GLN A 83 -13.78 -37.50 -11.59
C GLN A 83 -13.21 -37.32 -10.19
N ILE A 84 -11.88 -37.28 -10.04
CA ILE A 84 -11.22 -37.07 -8.74
C ILE A 84 -11.55 -35.68 -8.18
N LYS A 85 -11.48 -34.63 -9.01
CA LYS A 85 -11.88 -33.28 -8.60
C LYS A 85 -13.30 -33.25 -8.02
N THR A 86 -14.28 -33.79 -8.75
CA THR A 86 -15.68 -33.80 -8.30
C THR A 86 -15.89 -34.62 -7.03
N GLN A 87 -15.17 -35.75 -6.88
CA GLN A 87 -15.22 -36.53 -5.65
C GLN A 87 -14.69 -35.73 -4.46
N LEU A 88 -13.54 -35.05 -4.61
CA LEU A 88 -12.97 -34.21 -3.55
C LEU A 88 -13.89 -33.05 -3.16
N GLU A 89 -14.45 -32.32 -4.13
CA GLU A 89 -15.42 -31.24 -3.88
C GLU A 89 -16.68 -31.73 -3.16
N THR A 90 -17.15 -32.94 -3.47
CA THR A 90 -18.30 -33.53 -2.80
C THR A 90 -17.96 -33.93 -1.37
N MET A 91 -16.78 -34.52 -1.16
CA MET A 91 -16.30 -34.96 0.15
C MET A 91 -16.06 -33.79 1.11
N GLN A 92 -15.65 -32.62 0.60
CA GLN A 92 -15.47 -31.39 1.40
C GLN A 92 -16.74 -30.97 2.15
N LYS A 93 -17.93 -31.41 1.72
CA LYS A 93 -19.19 -31.17 2.45
C LYS A 93 -19.33 -32.00 3.74
N SER A 94 -18.48 -32.99 3.95
CA SER A 94 -18.55 -33.92 5.09
C SER A 94 -17.22 -34.07 5.83
N TYR A 95 -16.10 -33.90 5.15
CA TYR A 95 -14.76 -34.05 5.70
C TYR A 95 -13.87 -32.88 5.28
N ASP A 96 -13.19 -32.26 6.24
CA ASP A 96 -12.28 -31.14 5.98
C ASP A 96 -10.86 -31.58 5.58
N PHE A 97 -10.53 -32.86 5.75
CA PHE A 97 -9.21 -33.39 5.43
C PHE A 97 -9.28 -34.89 5.15
N ILE A 98 -8.38 -35.36 4.28
CA ILE A 98 -8.13 -36.79 4.06
C ILE A 98 -6.62 -37.06 4.05
N SER A 99 -6.26 -38.31 4.36
CA SER A 99 -4.88 -38.76 4.25
C SER A 99 -4.46 -38.88 2.78
N TYR A 100 -3.17 -38.90 2.51
CA TYR A 100 -2.68 -39.07 1.15
C TYR A 100 -2.99 -40.46 0.60
N GLU A 101 -2.91 -41.49 1.44
CA GLU A 101 -3.25 -42.87 1.09
C GLU A 101 -4.70 -42.94 0.61
N LYS A 102 -5.61 -42.23 1.30
CA LYS A 102 -7.01 -42.19 0.88
C LYS A 102 -7.18 -41.54 -0.49
N TYR A 103 -6.45 -40.45 -0.74
CA TYR A 103 -6.40 -39.82 -2.06
C TYR A 103 -5.84 -40.76 -3.13
N GLN A 104 -4.81 -41.55 -2.82
CA GLN A 104 -4.23 -42.53 -3.74
C GLN A 104 -5.21 -43.66 -4.06
N GLU A 105 -5.97 -44.17 -3.08
CA GLU A 105 -7.04 -45.15 -3.31
C GLU A 105 -8.10 -44.62 -4.28
N MET A 106 -8.49 -43.36 -4.13
CA MET A 106 -9.43 -42.69 -5.04
C MET A 106 -8.87 -42.64 -6.46
N CYS A 107 -7.60 -42.23 -6.60
CA CYS A 107 -6.91 -42.20 -7.88
C CYS A 107 -6.84 -43.58 -8.55
N GLN A 108 -6.50 -44.62 -7.79
CA GLN A 108 -6.46 -45.99 -8.29
C GLN A 108 -7.84 -46.46 -8.78
N THR A 109 -8.91 -46.10 -8.06
CA THR A 109 -10.29 -46.40 -8.46
C THR A 109 -10.69 -45.68 -9.75
N ALA A 110 -10.18 -44.47 -9.98
CA ALA A 110 -10.35 -43.71 -11.22
C ALA A 110 -9.33 -44.06 -12.32
N GLU A 111 -8.64 -45.19 -12.18
CA GLU A 111 -7.64 -45.72 -13.12
C GLU A 111 -6.36 -44.86 -13.28
N ILE A 112 -6.09 -43.95 -12.35
CA ILE A 112 -4.83 -43.18 -12.27
C ILE A 112 -3.83 -43.95 -11.41
N LYS A 113 -3.09 -44.87 -12.04
CA LYS A 113 -2.23 -45.84 -11.35
C LYS A 113 -0.82 -45.32 -11.06
N GLU A 114 -0.26 -44.52 -11.97
CA GLU A 114 1.11 -44.03 -11.84
C GLU A 114 1.22 -42.98 -10.73
N ALA A 115 2.20 -43.15 -9.84
CA ALA A 115 2.40 -42.25 -8.70
C ALA A 115 2.76 -40.82 -9.14
N SER A 116 3.47 -40.66 -10.26
CA SER A 116 3.77 -39.35 -10.86
C SER A 116 2.51 -38.61 -11.28
N ASP A 117 1.52 -39.32 -11.82
CA ASP A 117 0.27 -38.74 -12.31
C ASP A 117 -0.63 -38.34 -11.14
N GLN A 118 -0.66 -39.17 -10.09
CA GLN A 118 -1.32 -38.83 -8.81
C GLN A 118 -0.71 -37.56 -8.21
N LYS A 119 0.63 -37.48 -8.13
CA LYS A 119 1.31 -36.29 -7.61
C LYS A 119 1.04 -35.06 -8.47
N SER A 120 1.06 -35.20 -9.80
CA SER A 120 0.80 -34.09 -10.72
C SER A 120 -0.63 -33.59 -10.60
N LEU A 121 -1.61 -34.49 -10.45
CA LEU A 121 -3.01 -34.13 -10.26
C LEU A 121 -3.23 -33.39 -8.93
N VAL A 122 -2.71 -33.89 -7.81
CA VAL A 122 -2.90 -33.21 -6.52
C VAL A 122 -2.25 -31.83 -6.49
N GLN A 123 -1.08 -31.68 -7.14
CA GLN A 123 -0.41 -30.38 -7.27
C GLN A 123 -1.24 -29.44 -8.16
N PHE A 124 -1.78 -29.94 -9.27
CA PHE A 124 -2.64 -29.15 -10.14
C PHE A 124 -3.89 -28.65 -9.40
N LEU A 125 -4.54 -29.50 -8.59
CA LEU A 125 -5.68 -29.11 -7.77
C LEU A 125 -5.29 -28.15 -6.62
N HIS A 126 -4.05 -28.26 -6.12
CA HIS A 126 -3.48 -27.33 -5.15
C HIS A 126 -3.29 -25.93 -5.74
N ASP A 127 -2.70 -25.85 -6.92
CA ASP A 127 -2.43 -24.59 -7.61
C ASP A 127 -3.75 -23.88 -8.00
N LEU A 128 -4.81 -24.64 -8.27
CA LEU A 128 -6.16 -24.12 -8.49
C LEU A 128 -6.91 -23.72 -7.20
N GLY A 129 -6.34 -24.03 -6.02
CA GLY A 129 -6.97 -23.76 -4.73
C GLY A 129 -8.23 -24.60 -4.46
N ILE A 130 -8.42 -25.72 -5.15
CA ILE A 130 -9.55 -26.64 -4.91
C ILE A 130 -9.31 -27.46 -3.65
N VAL A 131 -8.07 -27.93 -3.47
CA VAL A 131 -7.58 -28.58 -2.25
C VAL A 131 -6.26 -27.94 -1.86
N LEU A 132 -5.83 -28.13 -0.61
CA LEU A 132 -4.46 -27.79 -0.23
C LEU A 132 -3.64 -29.04 0.02
N ASN A 133 -2.43 -29.10 -0.53
CA ASN A 133 -1.51 -30.21 -0.38
C ASN A 133 -0.11 -29.70 -0.06
N TYR A 134 0.43 -30.17 1.06
CA TYR A 134 1.76 -29.80 1.55
C TYR A 134 2.63 -31.03 1.80
N GLN A 135 2.47 -32.08 0.97
CA GLN A 135 3.16 -33.35 1.15
C GLN A 135 4.70 -33.22 1.18
N ASP A 136 5.23 -32.21 0.49
CA ASP A 136 6.67 -31.93 0.43
C ASP A 136 7.18 -31.14 1.67
N ASP A 137 6.28 -30.73 2.59
CA ASP A 137 6.66 -30.12 3.88
C ASP A 137 6.71 -31.20 4.97
N PRO A 138 7.88 -31.51 5.56
CA PRO A 138 8.02 -32.56 6.57
C PRO A 138 7.13 -32.37 7.80
N ARG A 139 6.70 -31.13 8.09
CA ARG A 139 5.81 -30.83 9.23
C ARG A 139 4.35 -31.16 8.94
N LEU A 140 3.97 -31.26 7.67
CA LEU A 140 2.57 -31.35 7.23
C LEU A 140 2.24 -32.65 6.49
N ASN A 141 3.19 -33.58 6.43
CA ASN A 141 3.15 -34.77 5.57
C ASN A 141 2.14 -35.86 5.98
N GLU A 142 1.51 -35.77 7.15
CA GLU A 142 0.50 -36.76 7.60
C GLU A 142 -0.93 -36.39 7.17
N THR A 143 -1.21 -35.12 6.89
CA THR A 143 -2.56 -34.62 6.52
C THR A 143 -2.48 -33.83 5.23
N ASN A 144 -2.52 -34.56 4.10
CA ASN A 144 -1.99 -34.03 2.85
C ASN A 144 -3.05 -33.48 1.91
N VAL A 145 -4.34 -33.72 2.10
CA VAL A 145 -5.36 -33.12 1.22
C VAL A 145 -6.42 -32.47 2.09
N LEU A 146 -6.39 -31.13 2.11
CA LEU A 146 -7.21 -30.30 2.98
C LEU A 146 -8.28 -29.57 2.19
N ASN A 147 -9.41 -29.35 2.82
CA ASN A 147 -10.38 -28.34 2.44
C ASN A 147 -9.77 -26.94 2.68
N PRO A 148 -9.62 -26.10 1.65
CA PRO A 148 -9.12 -24.73 1.81
C PRO A 148 -9.95 -23.91 2.81
N GLU A 149 -11.27 -24.11 2.84
CA GLU A 149 -12.18 -23.37 3.73
C GLU A 149 -11.90 -23.66 5.20
N TRP A 150 -11.58 -24.91 5.56
CA TRP A 150 -11.18 -25.28 6.93
C TRP A 150 -9.92 -24.54 7.38
N VAL A 151 -8.94 -24.40 6.48
CA VAL A 151 -7.72 -23.66 6.81
C VAL A 151 -8.05 -22.18 7.00
N THR A 152 -8.77 -21.58 6.06
CA THR A 152 -9.07 -20.15 6.13
C THR A 152 -9.92 -19.82 7.34
N ASP A 153 -10.99 -20.57 7.60
CA ASP A 153 -11.87 -20.36 8.75
C ASP A 153 -11.09 -20.41 10.07
N GLY A 154 -10.23 -21.41 10.24
CA GLY A 154 -9.44 -21.58 11.46
C GLY A 154 -8.45 -20.44 11.67
N VAL A 155 -7.76 -20.03 10.61
CA VAL A 155 -6.87 -18.86 10.65
C VAL A 155 -7.65 -17.58 10.92
N TYR A 156 -8.82 -17.39 10.31
CA TYR A 156 -9.68 -16.23 10.55
C TYR A 156 -10.21 -16.19 11.99
N ASP A 157 -10.56 -17.32 12.57
CA ASP A 157 -10.99 -17.42 13.98
C ASP A 157 -9.86 -17.01 14.93
N ILE A 158 -8.63 -17.44 14.65
CA ILE A 158 -7.44 -17.07 15.44
C ILE A 158 -7.14 -15.58 15.29
N LEU A 159 -7.04 -15.06 14.06
CA LEU A 159 -6.68 -13.67 13.79
C LEU A 159 -7.73 -12.65 14.27
N ASN A 160 -9.00 -13.05 14.40
CA ASN A 160 -10.07 -12.16 14.88
C ASN A 160 -10.41 -12.39 16.36
N ASN A 161 -9.63 -13.18 17.09
CA ASN A 161 -9.89 -13.40 18.51
C ASN A 161 -9.50 -12.18 19.35
N HIS A 162 -10.50 -11.60 20.03
CA HIS A 162 -10.32 -10.38 20.80
C HIS A 162 -9.38 -10.54 22.01
N ASP A 163 -9.51 -11.63 22.76
CA ASP A 163 -8.68 -11.89 23.95
C ASP A 163 -7.20 -12.07 23.55
N LEU A 164 -6.97 -12.80 22.47
CA LEU A 164 -5.64 -13.02 21.92
C LEU A 164 -4.96 -11.72 21.49
N MET A 165 -5.72 -10.82 20.85
CA MET A 165 -5.23 -9.51 20.42
C MET A 165 -4.97 -8.55 21.60
N VAL A 166 -5.91 -8.42 22.53
CA VAL A 166 -5.88 -7.35 23.55
C VAL A 166 -5.16 -7.80 24.82
N GLN A 167 -5.50 -8.97 25.36
CA GLN A 167 -4.99 -9.42 26.65
C GLN A 167 -3.69 -10.20 26.49
N LYS A 168 -3.65 -11.13 25.53
CA LYS A 168 -2.49 -12.01 25.32
C LYS A 168 -1.45 -11.46 24.35
N LYS A 169 -1.73 -10.34 23.68
CA LYS A 169 -0.80 -9.62 22.77
C LYS A 169 -0.18 -10.53 21.70
N GLY A 170 -1.01 -11.40 21.12
CA GLY A 170 -0.63 -12.34 20.07
C GLY A 170 0.08 -13.61 20.56
N ILE A 171 0.22 -13.84 21.86
CA ILE A 171 0.76 -15.09 22.41
C ILE A 171 -0.38 -16.09 22.59
N LEU A 172 -0.37 -17.14 21.77
CA LEU A 172 -1.35 -18.22 21.80
C LEU A 172 -0.76 -19.45 22.50
N SER A 173 -1.48 -20.02 23.46
CA SER A 173 -1.18 -21.35 24.01
C SER A 173 -1.99 -22.40 23.25
N LEU A 174 -1.39 -23.54 22.89
CA LEU A 174 -2.07 -24.54 22.06
C LEU A 174 -3.45 -25.00 22.61
N PRO A 175 -3.64 -25.21 23.93
CA PRO A 175 -4.96 -25.53 24.50
C PRO A 175 -6.02 -24.45 24.29
N ASP A 176 -5.63 -23.17 24.18
CA ASP A 176 -6.58 -22.05 23.99
C ASP A 176 -7.36 -22.18 22.67
N LEU A 177 -6.83 -22.94 21.70
CA LEU A 177 -7.51 -23.18 20.42
C LEU A 177 -8.87 -23.86 20.58
N GLN A 178 -9.11 -24.56 21.69
CA GLN A 178 -10.41 -25.13 21.98
C GLN A 178 -11.51 -24.07 22.04
N ASP A 179 -11.20 -22.91 22.61
CA ASP A 179 -12.15 -21.82 22.85
C ASP A 179 -12.11 -20.78 21.73
N ILE A 180 -10.96 -20.63 21.06
CA ILE A 180 -10.76 -19.68 19.96
C ILE A 180 -11.50 -20.14 18.70
N LEU A 181 -11.44 -21.43 18.37
CA LEU A 181 -12.01 -21.98 17.14
C LEU A 181 -13.51 -22.18 17.29
N LYS A 182 -14.33 -21.46 16.50
CA LYS A 182 -15.79 -21.38 16.69
C LYS A 182 -16.51 -22.70 16.46
N GLN A 183 -15.91 -23.61 15.71
CA GLN A 183 -16.50 -24.90 15.35
C GLN A 183 -15.59 -26.05 15.85
N PRO A 184 -15.49 -26.28 17.18
CA PRO A 184 -14.49 -27.17 17.76
C PRO A 184 -14.57 -28.62 17.27
N GLN A 185 -15.74 -29.05 16.78
CA GLN A 185 -15.92 -30.38 16.15
C GLN A 185 -15.18 -30.51 14.81
N ARG A 186 -15.05 -29.43 14.03
CA ARG A 186 -14.23 -29.40 12.81
C ARG A 186 -12.74 -29.34 13.11
N TYR A 187 -12.35 -28.88 14.30
CA TYR A 187 -10.96 -28.73 14.73
C TYR A 187 -10.63 -29.65 15.92
N PRO A 188 -10.58 -30.98 15.70
CA PRO A 188 -10.26 -31.93 16.76
C PRO A 188 -8.85 -31.70 17.29
N GLU A 189 -8.61 -32.11 18.54
CA GLU A 189 -7.36 -31.83 19.27
C GLU A 189 -6.10 -32.23 18.49
N ASN A 190 -6.11 -33.40 17.86
CA ASN A 190 -5.02 -33.92 17.04
C ASN A 190 -4.76 -33.14 15.74
N LYS A 191 -5.60 -32.16 15.38
CA LYS A 191 -5.42 -31.29 14.20
C LYS A 191 -5.10 -29.84 14.55
N ARG A 192 -5.17 -29.46 15.82
CA ARG A 192 -4.85 -28.10 16.26
C ARG A 192 -3.36 -27.77 16.09
N GLY A 193 -2.47 -28.70 16.42
CA GLY A 193 -1.03 -28.56 16.15
C GLY A 193 -0.73 -28.38 14.66
N PHE A 194 -1.36 -29.21 13.82
CA PHE A 194 -1.24 -29.11 12.37
C PHE A 194 -1.66 -27.73 11.81
N LEU A 195 -2.75 -27.14 12.34
CA LEU A 195 -3.16 -25.78 11.96
C LEU A 195 -2.07 -24.74 12.30
N MET A 196 -1.42 -24.88 13.47
CA MET A 196 -0.33 -23.99 13.87
C MET A 196 0.91 -24.18 12.99
N ASP A 197 1.26 -25.42 12.64
CA ASP A 197 2.36 -25.71 11.71
C ASP A 197 2.10 -25.10 10.33
N LEU A 198 0.84 -25.12 9.88
CA LEU A 198 0.43 -24.51 8.63
C LEU A 198 0.53 -22.97 8.69
N MET A 199 0.08 -22.35 9.79
CA MET A 199 0.30 -20.91 10.01
C MET A 199 1.79 -20.55 10.05
N GLY A 200 2.63 -21.42 10.61
CA GLY A 200 4.08 -21.28 10.59
C GLY A 200 4.66 -21.40 9.17
N LYS A 201 4.15 -22.31 8.34
CA LYS A 201 4.52 -22.42 6.92
C LYS A 201 4.20 -21.15 6.14
N PHE A 202 3.05 -20.53 6.43
CA PHE A 202 2.64 -19.26 5.84
C PHE A 202 3.29 -18.02 6.48
N GLU A 203 4.23 -18.22 7.41
CA GLU A 203 4.99 -17.16 8.06
C GLU A 203 4.08 -16.16 8.81
N LEU A 204 3.00 -16.67 9.41
CA LEU A 204 2.05 -15.90 10.25
C LEU A 204 2.37 -15.99 11.75
N CYS A 205 3.09 -17.04 12.15
CA CYS A 205 3.49 -17.27 13.53
C CYS A 205 4.80 -18.05 13.64
N PHE A 206 5.37 -18.06 14.85
CA PHE A 206 6.48 -18.94 15.21
C PHE A 206 6.31 -19.48 16.65
N PRO A 207 6.86 -20.67 16.94
CA PRO A 207 6.84 -21.22 18.29
C PRO A 207 7.73 -20.41 19.24
N LEU A 208 7.33 -20.34 20.50
CA LEU A 208 8.14 -19.79 21.60
C LEU A 208 8.79 -20.95 22.36
N ASP A 209 10.12 -20.96 22.40
CA ASP A 209 10.90 -22.01 23.02
C ASP A 209 10.75 -22.04 24.56
N GLY A 210 10.82 -23.24 25.15
CA GLY A 210 10.90 -23.41 26.61
C GLY A 210 9.58 -23.33 27.36
N TYR A 211 8.44 -23.38 26.68
CA TYR A 211 7.11 -23.40 27.29
C TYR A 211 6.46 -24.79 27.23
N SER A 212 5.75 -25.16 28.29
CA SER A 212 4.85 -26.31 28.34
C SER A 212 3.56 -25.88 29.03
N PRO A 213 2.40 -25.89 28.37
CA PRO A 213 2.16 -26.30 26.98
C PRO A 213 2.82 -25.37 25.94
N ASP A 214 2.93 -25.87 24.70
CA ASP A 214 3.48 -25.13 23.56
C ASP A 214 2.78 -23.78 23.35
N ARG A 215 3.58 -22.77 23.02
CA ARG A 215 3.09 -21.41 22.74
C ARG A 215 3.61 -20.91 21.41
N TYR A 216 2.80 -20.07 20.78
CA TYR A 216 3.10 -19.47 19.49
C TYR A 216 2.91 -17.96 19.59
N LEU A 217 3.75 -17.20 18.90
CA LEU A 217 3.54 -15.78 18.69
C LEU A 217 2.98 -15.56 17.28
N ILE A 218 1.82 -14.92 17.20
CA ILE A 218 1.19 -14.52 15.93
C ILE A 218 1.52 -13.05 15.66
N THR A 219 2.25 -12.79 14.58
CA THR A 219 2.85 -11.47 14.31
C THR A 219 1.82 -10.38 14.04
N ASP A 220 0.73 -10.72 13.35
CA ASP A 220 -0.33 -9.76 13.00
C ASP A 220 -1.14 -9.30 14.22
N LEU A 221 -1.02 -10.03 15.34
CA LEU A 221 -1.67 -9.71 16.62
C LEU A 221 -0.73 -9.02 17.62
N LEU A 222 0.49 -8.69 17.19
CA LEU A 222 1.40 -7.89 18.01
C LEU A 222 0.79 -6.52 18.35
N PRO A 223 1.21 -5.90 19.47
CA PRO A 223 0.85 -4.53 19.81
C PRO A 223 1.15 -3.57 18.67
N ILE A 224 0.30 -2.55 18.50
CA ILE A 224 0.50 -1.50 17.49
C ILE A 224 1.57 -0.51 17.98
N ASP A 225 1.53 -0.16 19.27
CA ASP A 225 2.40 0.84 19.86
C ASP A 225 3.88 0.43 19.79
N GLU A 226 4.68 1.36 19.30
CA GLU A 226 6.14 1.25 19.26
C GLU A 226 6.69 1.36 20.70
N PRO A 227 7.54 0.42 21.16
CA PRO A 227 8.24 0.56 22.43
C PRO A 227 9.31 1.65 22.33
N ASP A 228 9.83 2.11 23.48
CA ASP A 228 10.93 3.10 23.50
C ASP A 228 12.17 2.58 22.75
N VAL A 229 12.47 3.23 21.63
CA VAL A 229 13.58 2.94 20.73
C VAL A 229 14.44 4.18 20.43
N ASP A 230 14.35 5.22 21.27
CA ASP A 230 15.05 6.50 21.06
C ASP A 230 16.58 6.34 20.94
N ILE A 231 17.13 5.30 21.57
CA ILE A 231 18.56 4.97 21.49
C ILE A 231 19.04 4.70 20.05
N TYR A 232 18.15 4.34 19.13
CA TYR A 232 18.48 4.08 17.73
C TYR A 232 18.38 5.32 16.85
N GLU A 233 17.85 6.44 17.36
CA GLU A 233 17.63 7.64 16.55
C GLU A 233 18.94 8.19 15.97
N ASN A 234 20.04 8.01 16.69
CA ASN A 234 21.39 8.39 16.30
C ASN A 234 22.26 7.21 15.82
N ALA A 235 21.64 6.11 15.37
CA ALA A 235 22.38 4.98 14.84
C ALA A 235 23.29 5.41 13.67
N PRO A 236 24.54 4.93 13.62
CA PRO A 236 25.52 5.34 12.60
C PRO A 236 25.17 4.82 11.21
N LEU A 237 24.52 3.66 11.12
CA LEU A 237 24.11 3.05 9.85
C LEU A 237 22.59 3.12 9.75
N HIS A 238 22.07 3.89 8.78
CA HIS A 238 20.65 4.02 8.52
C HIS A 238 20.37 3.71 7.04
N PHE A 239 19.79 2.55 6.79
CA PHE A 239 19.44 2.06 5.46
C PHE A 239 17.92 2.02 5.30
N GLN A 240 17.40 2.23 4.09
CA GLN A 240 15.97 2.20 3.79
C GLN A 240 15.68 1.36 2.54
N TYR A 241 14.64 0.54 2.63
CA TYR A 241 13.94 0.03 1.45
C TYR A 241 12.71 0.90 1.19
N ARG A 242 12.61 1.49 0.00
CA ARG A 242 11.42 2.23 -0.42
C ARG A 242 10.62 1.44 -1.44
N TYR A 243 9.31 1.48 -1.29
CA TYR A 243 8.36 0.73 -2.10
C TYR A 243 7.40 1.69 -2.79
N ASP A 244 6.90 1.28 -3.96
CA ASP A 244 5.79 2.00 -4.59
C ASP A 244 4.51 1.89 -3.73
N ILE A 245 4.29 0.71 -3.13
CA ILE A 245 3.41 0.47 -1.97
C ILE A 245 4.06 -0.62 -1.12
N LEU A 246 4.11 -0.44 0.20
CA LEU A 246 4.61 -1.43 1.14
C LEU A 246 3.50 -2.41 1.54
N PRO A 247 3.59 -3.71 1.17
CA PRO A 247 2.67 -4.71 1.71
C PRO A 247 2.97 -4.98 3.19
N GLY A 248 1.94 -4.92 4.04
CA GLY A 248 2.08 -5.17 5.48
C GLY A 248 2.61 -6.57 5.83
N SER A 249 2.45 -7.54 4.94
CA SER A 249 3.01 -8.88 5.11
C SER A 249 4.54 -8.93 5.09
N ILE A 250 5.23 -7.93 4.53
CA ILE A 250 6.70 -7.94 4.48
C ILE A 250 7.29 -7.88 5.89
N ILE A 251 6.80 -6.97 6.74
CA ILE A 251 7.34 -6.81 8.09
C ILE A 251 6.95 -7.98 9.00
N SER A 252 5.72 -8.47 8.91
CA SER A 252 5.27 -9.62 9.72
C SER A 252 6.08 -10.88 9.40
N ARG A 253 6.26 -11.20 8.11
CA ARG A 253 7.09 -12.32 7.66
C ARG A 253 8.56 -12.14 8.04
N PHE A 254 9.08 -10.92 8.00
CA PHE A 254 10.45 -10.61 8.43
C PHE A 254 10.64 -10.93 9.91
N ILE A 255 9.69 -10.53 10.77
CA ILE A 255 9.70 -10.83 12.20
C ILE A 255 9.67 -12.35 12.42
N VAL A 256 8.83 -13.10 11.71
CA VAL A 256 8.77 -14.57 11.82
C VAL A 256 10.10 -15.21 11.45
N ARG A 257 10.70 -14.84 10.31
CA ARG A 257 11.98 -15.40 9.85
C ARG A 257 13.13 -15.12 10.80
N ASN A 258 13.12 -13.95 11.45
CA ASN A 258 14.20 -13.47 12.30
C ASN A 258 13.92 -13.64 13.81
N HIS A 259 12.93 -14.45 14.18
CA HIS A 259 12.46 -14.54 15.57
C HIS A 259 13.55 -14.89 16.60
N GLN A 260 14.52 -15.72 16.23
CA GLN A 260 15.65 -16.13 17.07
C GLN A 260 16.61 -14.98 17.40
N MET A 261 16.65 -13.92 16.59
CA MET A 261 17.48 -12.73 16.82
C MET A 261 16.73 -11.60 17.52
N ILE A 262 15.45 -11.76 17.84
CA ILE A 262 14.67 -10.70 18.48
C ILE A 262 15.26 -10.37 19.85
N TYR A 263 15.58 -9.09 20.06
CA TYR A 263 16.10 -8.60 21.31
C TYR A 263 14.99 -8.59 22.37
N LYS A 264 15.00 -9.59 23.25
CA LYS A 264 14.02 -9.75 24.33
C LYS A 264 12.58 -9.78 23.76
N THR A 265 11.78 -8.77 24.09
CA THR A 265 10.39 -8.60 23.64
C THR A 265 10.20 -7.34 22.78
N MET A 266 11.29 -6.78 22.23
CA MET A 266 11.25 -5.56 21.42
C MET A 266 10.73 -5.86 20.01
N ARG A 267 9.43 -6.10 19.92
CA ARG A 267 8.68 -6.40 18.69
C ARG A 267 7.27 -5.83 18.80
N TRP A 268 6.78 -5.25 17.73
CA TRP A 268 5.45 -4.68 17.58
C TRP A 268 5.03 -4.85 16.12
N ARG A 269 3.80 -4.47 15.78
CA ARG A 269 3.19 -4.79 14.48
C ARG A 269 3.98 -4.24 13.29
N SER A 270 4.59 -3.07 13.45
CA SER A 270 5.36 -2.40 12.41
C SER A 270 6.87 -2.48 12.61
N GLY A 271 7.39 -3.24 13.58
CA GLY A 271 8.84 -3.25 13.78
C GLY A 271 9.39 -4.22 14.80
N VAL A 272 10.71 -4.33 14.80
CA VAL A 272 11.46 -5.26 15.63
C VAL A 272 12.88 -4.77 15.86
N VAL A 273 13.41 -5.07 17.05
CA VAL A 273 14.83 -4.91 17.33
C VAL A 273 15.49 -6.27 17.28
N LEU A 274 16.51 -6.42 16.44
CA LEU A 274 17.33 -7.61 16.32
C LEU A 274 18.66 -7.42 17.03
N THR A 275 19.24 -8.51 17.55
CA THR A 275 20.56 -8.53 18.20
C THR A 275 21.41 -9.67 17.65
N MET A 276 22.69 -9.39 17.43
CA MET A 276 23.71 -10.39 17.11
C MET A 276 25.01 -9.99 17.80
N ASP A 277 25.43 -10.78 18.78
CA ASP A 277 26.49 -10.45 19.72
C ASP A 277 26.25 -9.07 20.38
N LEU A 278 27.15 -8.12 20.18
CA LEU A 278 27.06 -6.75 20.69
C LEU A 278 26.42 -5.76 19.71
N ASN A 279 25.92 -6.24 18.57
CA ASN A 279 25.32 -5.42 17.52
C ASN A 279 23.80 -5.47 17.63
N LYS A 280 23.14 -4.35 17.38
CA LYS A 280 21.68 -4.24 17.38
C LYS A 280 21.19 -3.49 16.17
N ALA A 281 20.03 -3.88 15.66
CA ALA A 281 19.37 -3.20 14.56
C ALA A 281 17.88 -3.02 14.86
N LEU A 282 17.41 -1.79 14.73
CA LEU A 282 16.00 -1.45 14.69
C LEU A 282 15.54 -1.56 13.24
N VAL A 283 14.53 -2.40 12.99
CA VAL A 283 13.85 -2.52 11.71
C VAL A 283 12.42 -2.03 11.90
N ARG A 284 12.02 -1.00 11.15
CA ARG A 284 10.70 -0.36 11.26
C ARG A 284 10.08 -0.17 9.88
N ALA A 285 8.86 -0.65 9.72
CA ALA A 285 7.99 -0.37 8.58
C ALA A 285 7.19 0.91 8.81
N ASP A 286 7.14 1.75 7.80
CA ASP A 286 6.31 2.93 7.70
C ASP A 286 5.40 2.74 6.49
N GLU A 287 4.16 2.29 6.75
CA GLU A 287 3.19 1.98 5.71
C GLU A 287 2.61 3.25 5.07
N GLU A 288 2.59 4.37 5.80
CA GLU A 288 2.10 5.65 5.27
C GLU A 288 3.07 6.19 4.21
N ASP A 289 4.37 6.20 4.54
CA ASP A 289 5.42 6.69 3.64
C ASP A 289 6.05 5.58 2.77
N ASN A 290 5.54 4.35 2.88
CA ASN A 290 5.91 3.18 2.08
C ASN A 290 7.41 2.85 2.10
N TYR A 291 8.02 2.82 3.27
CA TYR A 291 9.40 2.39 3.43
C TYR A 291 9.62 1.50 4.65
N ILE A 292 10.70 0.71 4.61
CA ILE A 292 11.24 0.03 5.78
C ILE A 292 12.59 0.66 6.10
N SER A 293 12.74 1.18 7.31
CA SER A 293 13.99 1.71 7.85
C SER A 293 14.73 0.65 8.66
N ILE A 294 16.04 0.60 8.50
CA ILE A 294 16.97 -0.26 9.23
C ILE A 294 18.04 0.64 9.84
N LYS A 295 17.96 0.86 11.16
CA LYS A 295 18.94 1.62 11.95
C LYS A 295 19.80 0.65 12.74
N ALA A 296 21.08 0.52 12.40
CA ALA A 296 22.00 -0.45 12.99
C ALA A 296 23.17 0.21 13.75
N GLN A 297 23.55 -0.40 14.86
CA GLN A 297 24.64 0.04 15.74
C GLN A 297 25.49 -1.14 16.23
N GLY A 298 26.76 -0.85 16.55
CA GLY A 298 27.76 -1.83 16.95
C GLY A 298 28.95 -1.88 15.98
N SER A 299 30.06 -2.47 16.41
CA SER A 299 31.30 -2.54 15.63
C SER A 299 31.18 -3.37 14.34
N ARG A 300 30.16 -4.23 14.25
CA ARG A 300 29.82 -5.05 13.09
C ARG A 300 28.40 -4.78 12.58
N ALA A 301 27.93 -3.53 12.67
CA ALA A 301 26.61 -3.13 12.20
C ALA A 301 26.38 -3.49 10.71
N SER A 302 27.38 -3.33 9.86
CA SER A 302 27.33 -3.70 8.43
C SER A 302 27.11 -5.21 8.22
N ALA A 303 27.72 -6.06 9.05
CA ALA A 303 27.51 -7.50 8.99
C ALA A 303 26.09 -7.90 9.41
N LEU A 304 25.53 -7.25 10.45
CA LEU A 304 24.13 -7.45 10.84
C LEU A 304 23.18 -6.95 9.75
N LEU A 305 23.46 -5.80 9.13
CA LEU A 305 22.70 -5.29 7.99
C LEU A 305 22.73 -6.30 6.83
N ALA A 306 23.88 -6.91 6.51
CA ALA A 306 23.97 -7.90 5.44
C ALA A 306 23.04 -9.12 5.66
N ILE A 307 22.93 -9.60 6.90
CA ILE A 307 22.01 -10.70 7.27
C ILE A 307 20.55 -10.24 7.08
N ILE A 308 20.22 -9.05 7.58
CA ILE A 308 18.89 -8.45 7.43
C ILE A 308 18.52 -8.29 5.96
N LYS A 309 19.45 -7.78 5.13
CA LYS A 309 19.26 -7.61 3.69
C LYS A 309 18.99 -8.95 3.00
N THR A 310 19.80 -9.97 3.32
CA THR A 310 19.62 -11.32 2.77
C THR A 310 18.22 -11.88 3.04
N ASP A 311 17.67 -11.66 4.24
CA ASP A 311 16.32 -12.13 4.55
C ASP A 311 15.23 -11.30 3.87
N PHE A 312 15.40 -9.99 3.73
CA PHE A 312 14.52 -9.16 2.91
C PHE A 312 14.55 -9.59 1.44
N ASP A 313 15.72 -9.87 0.86
CA ASP A 313 15.85 -10.36 -0.52
C ASP A 313 15.02 -11.65 -0.72
N LYS A 314 15.08 -12.59 0.25
CA LYS A 314 14.24 -13.79 0.23
C LYS A 314 12.74 -13.48 0.33
N ILE A 315 12.32 -12.44 1.05
CA ILE A 315 10.90 -12.05 1.13
C ILE A 315 10.48 -11.41 -0.18
N HIS A 316 11.25 -10.43 -0.67
CA HIS A 316 11.00 -9.71 -1.92
C HIS A 316 10.91 -10.65 -3.11
N ALA A 317 11.77 -11.68 -3.19
CA ALA A 317 11.75 -12.67 -4.25
C ALA A 317 10.43 -13.47 -4.33
N THR A 318 9.68 -13.57 -3.22
CA THR A 318 8.38 -14.28 -3.20
C THR A 318 7.20 -13.42 -3.64
N ILE A 319 7.40 -12.11 -3.81
CA ILE A 319 6.32 -11.17 -4.16
C ILE A 319 6.52 -10.74 -5.62
N PRO A 320 5.66 -11.20 -6.55
CA PRO A 320 5.75 -10.81 -7.95
C PRO A 320 5.66 -9.29 -8.12
N ASN A 321 6.37 -8.76 -9.12
CA ASN A 321 6.32 -7.33 -9.50
C ASN A 321 6.62 -6.31 -8.38
N LEU A 322 7.17 -6.74 -7.25
CA LEU A 322 7.53 -5.83 -6.16
C LEU A 322 8.63 -4.88 -6.61
N ALA A 323 8.33 -3.58 -6.55
CA ALA A 323 9.27 -2.50 -6.80
C ALA A 323 9.93 -2.09 -5.48
N VAL A 324 11.26 -2.22 -5.42
CA VAL A 324 12.04 -1.89 -4.23
C VAL A 324 13.23 -1.04 -4.65
N GLN A 325 13.38 0.12 -4.01
CA GLN A 325 14.55 0.98 -4.13
C GLN A 325 15.35 0.93 -2.81
N GLU A 326 16.66 0.79 -2.94
CA GLU A 326 17.58 0.86 -1.80
C GLU A 326 18.05 2.30 -1.62
N LYS A 327 17.92 2.85 -0.41
CA LYS A 327 18.41 4.18 -0.06
C LYS A 327 19.29 4.13 1.16
N LEU A 328 20.34 4.94 1.16
CA LEU A 328 21.16 5.18 2.33
C LEU A 328 20.81 6.54 2.90
N VAL A 329 20.46 6.59 4.18
CA VAL A 329 20.13 7.84 4.85
C VAL A 329 21.41 8.45 5.40
N ILE A 330 21.74 9.61 4.87
CA ILE A 330 22.97 10.32 5.20
C ILE A 330 22.61 11.54 6.05
N ARG A 331 23.29 11.68 7.19
CA ARG A 331 23.19 12.87 8.05
C ARG A 331 23.98 14.01 7.43
N GLU A 332 23.33 15.16 7.30
CA GLU A 332 24.02 16.36 6.87
C GLU A 332 25.02 16.82 7.95
N LEU A 333 26.21 17.20 7.49
CA LEU A 333 27.30 17.68 8.34
C LEU A 333 27.58 19.15 8.04
N GLN A 334 27.74 19.95 9.10
CA GLN A 334 28.30 21.29 9.01
C GLN A 334 29.68 21.29 9.68
N GLY A 335 30.73 21.11 8.88
CA GLY A 335 32.05 20.73 9.40
C GLY A 335 32.01 19.28 9.88
N GLU A 336 32.45 19.03 11.12
CA GLU A 336 32.41 17.69 11.75
C GLU A 336 31.12 17.43 12.56
N LYS A 337 30.20 18.41 12.64
CA LYS A 337 28.99 18.30 13.48
C LYS A 337 27.76 17.98 12.63
N PRO A 338 26.94 17.00 13.03
CA PRO A 338 25.64 16.76 12.42
C PRO A 338 24.71 17.96 12.58
N THR A 339 23.98 18.33 11.51
CA THR A 339 22.97 19.41 11.57
C THR A 339 21.60 18.93 12.05
N GLY A 340 21.44 17.60 12.17
CA GLY A 340 20.15 16.95 12.46
C GLY A 340 19.29 16.68 11.22
N VAL A 341 19.71 17.14 10.04
CA VAL A 341 19.03 16.83 8.78
C VAL A 341 19.46 15.45 8.30
N GLU A 342 18.50 14.57 8.03
CA GLU A 342 18.71 13.26 7.42
C GLU A 342 18.14 13.25 6.00
N VAL A 343 18.94 12.81 5.02
CA VAL A 343 18.52 12.76 3.62
C VAL A 343 18.68 11.33 3.08
N PRO A 344 17.59 10.67 2.63
CA PRO A 344 17.67 9.39 1.95
C PRO A 344 18.22 9.58 0.53
N VAL A 345 19.41 9.07 0.28
CA VAL A 345 20.08 9.11 -1.03
C VAL A 345 19.96 7.75 -1.71
N ASP A 346 19.68 7.72 -3.01
CA ASP A 346 19.60 6.48 -3.79
C ASP A 346 20.94 5.71 -3.74
N TYR A 347 20.89 4.46 -3.31
CA TYR A 347 22.07 3.63 -3.14
C TYR A 347 22.73 3.26 -4.48
N LEU A 348 21.95 3.05 -5.54
CA LEU A 348 22.48 2.81 -6.89
C LEU A 348 23.20 4.04 -7.43
N HIS A 349 22.70 5.24 -7.12
CA HIS A 349 23.39 6.47 -7.48
C HIS A 349 24.77 6.58 -6.81
N LEU A 350 24.88 6.22 -5.53
CA LEU A 350 26.16 6.19 -4.81
C LEU A 350 27.13 5.18 -5.43
N ILE A 351 26.64 3.98 -5.80
CA ILE A 351 27.45 2.96 -6.48
C ILE A 351 27.97 3.48 -7.83
N GLU A 352 27.12 4.15 -8.61
CA GLU A 352 27.51 4.70 -9.91
C GLU A 352 28.59 5.79 -9.77
N LEU A 353 28.51 6.65 -8.75
CA LEU A 353 29.55 7.63 -8.46
C LEU A 353 30.91 6.97 -8.14
N ASP A 354 30.92 5.89 -7.35
CA ASP A 354 32.14 5.12 -7.05
C ASP A 354 32.71 4.46 -8.32
N ARG A 355 31.85 3.90 -9.18
CA ARG A 355 32.25 3.30 -10.47
C ARG A 355 32.85 4.33 -11.44
N GLN A 356 32.37 5.57 -11.41
CA GLN A 356 32.92 6.69 -12.18
C GLN A 356 34.24 7.23 -11.60
N GLY A 357 34.69 6.73 -10.44
CA GLY A 357 35.92 7.17 -9.78
C GLY A 357 35.76 8.48 -9.00
N SER A 358 34.53 8.90 -8.69
CA SER A 358 34.28 10.10 -7.88
C SER A 358 34.64 9.82 -6.41
N VAL A 359 35.74 10.42 -5.93
CA VAL A 359 36.16 10.30 -4.52
C VAL A 359 35.22 11.11 -3.63
N GLU A 360 34.94 12.36 -4.01
CA GLU A 360 34.02 13.25 -3.32
C GLU A 360 32.93 13.74 -4.27
N ALA A 361 31.67 13.71 -3.83
CA ALA A 361 30.57 14.29 -4.59
C ALA A 361 29.60 15.08 -3.69
N THR A 362 28.92 16.05 -4.31
CA THR A 362 27.74 16.70 -3.71
C THR A 362 26.53 15.82 -3.97
N LEU A 363 25.79 15.49 -2.92
CA LEU A 363 24.64 14.59 -3.01
C LEU A 363 23.33 15.40 -3.04
N PRO A 364 22.29 14.95 -3.78
CA PRO A 364 21.01 15.65 -3.83
C PRO A 364 20.42 15.86 -2.44
N GLY A 365 20.01 17.09 -2.14
CA GLY A 365 19.38 17.46 -0.86
C GLY A 365 20.36 17.68 0.31
N LEU A 366 21.65 17.39 0.13
CA LEU A 366 22.68 17.60 1.14
C LEU A 366 23.61 18.76 0.78
N ARG A 367 24.06 19.50 1.79
CA ARG A 367 25.09 20.53 1.63
C ARG A 367 26.48 19.94 1.88
N GLY A 368 27.46 20.38 1.09
CA GLY A 368 28.85 19.95 1.23
C GLY A 368 29.22 18.78 0.32
N LYS A 369 30.45 18.29 0.48
CA LYS A 369 31.01 17.16 -0.27
C LYS A 369 31.16 15.96 0.66
N TYR A 370 30.91 14.79 0.12
CA TYR A 370 30.93 13.54 0.85
C TYR A 370 31.88 12.55 0.19
N ASN A 371 32.70 11.86 0.98
CA ASN A 371 33.54 10.77 0.49
C ASN A 371 32.65 9.56 0.19
N ILE A 372 32.54 9.23 -1.10
CA ILE A 372 31.63 8.18 -1.58
C ILE A 372 32.11 6.80 -1.16
N ARG A 373 33.43 6.56 -1.17
CA ARG A 373 34.00 5.27 -0.77
C ARG A 373 33.77 4.99 0.71
N ASP A 374 34.04 5.98 1.57
CA ASP A 374 33.87 5.83 3.02
C ASP A 374 32.41 5.49 3.37
N ILE A 375 31.46 6.16 2.70
CA ILE A 375 30.03 5.91 2.86
C ILE A 375 29.67 4.49 2.43
N LEU A 376 30.11 4.07 1.24
CA LEU A 376 29.75 2.76 0.70
C LEU A 376 30.42 1.60 1.45
N GLU A 377 31.69 1.74 1.85
CA GLU A 377 32.41 0.73 2.64
C GLU A 377 31.86 0.58 4.05
N GLY A 378 31.23 1.63 4.60
CA GLY A 378 30.47 1.55 5.85
C GLY A 378 29.19 0.68 5.74
N VAL A 379 28.71 0.41 4.53
CA VAL A 379 27.51 -0.42 4.28
C VAL A 379 27.90 -1.83 3.90
N GLU A 380 28.64 -2.01 2.81
CA GLU A 380 29.06 -3.33 2.30
C GLU A 380 30.33 -3.21 1.44
N SER A 381 31.08 -4.31 1.31
CA SER A 381 32.33 -4.32 0.54
C SER A 381 32.09 -4.11 -0.96
N LYS A 382 33.10 -3.62 -1.70
CA LYS A 382 33.02 -3.45 -3.16
C LYS A 382 32.61 -4.73 -3.89
N THR A 383 33.17 -5.87 -3.51
CA THR A 383 32.84 -7.18 -4.10
C THR A 383 31.36 -7.52 -3.94
N GLU A 384 30.80 -7.23 -2.76
CA GLU A 384 29.38 -7.51 -2.49
C GLU A 384 28.46 -6.54 -3.23
N ARG A 385 28.88 -5.26 -3.40
CA ARG A 385 28.17 -4.29 -4.25
C ARG A 385 28.07 -4.76 -5.70
N GLU A 386 29.17 -5.26 -6.24
CA GLU A 386 29.24 -5.74 -7.63
C GLU A 386 28.42 -7.03 -7.81
N ARG A 387 28.42 -7.93 -6.83
CA ARG A 387 27.67 -9.19 -6.86
C ARG A 387 26.17 -9.00 -7.03
N HIS A 388 25.59 -8.01 -6.37
CA HIS A 388 24.14 -7.77 -6.34
C HIS A 388 23.69 -6.65 -7.28
N LEU A 389 24.59 -6.10 -8.10
CA LEU A 389 24.29 -4.91 -8.91
C LEU A 389 23.14 -5.16 -9.90
N ASP A 390 23.23 -6.24 -10.68
CA ASP A 390 22.22 -6.58 -11.70
C ASP A 390 20.83 -6.79 -11.07
N GLU A 391 20.77 -7.46 -9.91
CA GLU A 391 19.52 -7.68 -9.17
C GLU A 391 18.91 -6.37 -8.68
N ARG A 392 19.75 -5.44 -8.18
CA ARG A 392 19.31 -4.12 -7.72
C ARG A 392 18.82 -3.25 -8.86
N GLU A 393 19.52 -3.25 -9.98
CA GLU A 393 19.09 -2.52 -11.18
C GLU A 393 17.74 -3.03 -11.68
N GLU A 394 17.56 -4.36 -11.73
CA GLU A 394 16.27 -4.95 -12.15
C GLU A 394 15.13 -4.62 -11.18
N ARG A 395 15.36 -4.68 -9.86
CA ARG A 395 14.36 -4.27 -8.85
C ARG A 395 14.03 -2.78 -8.96
N SER A 396 15.04 -1.93 -9.13
CA SER A 396 14.88 -0.48 -9.27
C SER A 396 14.10 -0.13 -10.55
N ARG A 397 14.32 -0.86 -11.65
CA ARG A 397 13.61 -0.69 -12.93
C ARG A 397 12.11 -0.99 -12.82
N LYS A 398 11.71 -1.86 -11.89
CA LYS A 398 10.27 -2.14 -11.62
C LYS A 398 9.57 -0.94 -10.96
N SER A 399 10.32 -0.10 -10.24
CA SER A 399 9.77 1.11 -9.61
C SER A 399 9.25 2.09 -10.64
N ARG A 400 8.08 2.64 -10.34
CA ARG A 400 7.40 3.60 -11.21
C ARG A 400 8.13 4.90 -11.41
N GLU A 401 8.98 5.30 -10.47
CA GLU A 401 9.86 6.46 -10.63
C GLU A 401 10.81 6.24 -11.83
N ASN A 402 11.19 4.99 -12.09
CA ASN A 402 12.17 4.60 -13.09
C ASN A 402 11.58 3.89 -14.33
N ARG A 403 10.26 3.59 -14.36
CA ARG A 403 9.61 3.05 -15.56
C ARG A 403 9.68 4.09 -16.68
N PRO A 404 10.15 3.74 -17.90
CA PRO A 404 10.10 4.66 -19.03
C PRO A 404 8.63 5.03 -19.29
N MET A 405 8.30 6.31 -19.13
CA MET A 405 7.01 6.81 -19.61
C MET A 405 6.93 6.50 -21.11
N SER A 406 5.86 5.84 -21.54
CA SER A 406 5.45 5.75 -22.95
C SER A 406 5.68 7.11 -23.62
N PRO A 407 6.22 7.16 -24.87
CA PRO A 407 6.85 8.35 -25.42
C PRO A 407 6.00 9.59 -25.19
N LYS A 408 6.64 10.62 -24.61
CA LYS A 408 6.02 11.92 -24.37
C LYS A 408 5.29 12.36 -25.63
N THR A 409 3.96 12.39 -25.57
CA THR A 409 3.15 13.20 -26.49
C THR A 409 3.82 14.57 -26.56
N PRO A 410 4.06 15.14 -27.77
CA PRO A 410 4.81 16.37 -27.90
C PRO A 410 4.24 17.43 -26.95
N GLU A 411 5.11 18.04 -26.14
CA GLU A 411 4.75 19.20 -25.34
C GLU A 411 4.15 20.24 -26.29
N THR A 412 2.86 20.52 -26.14
CA THR A 412 2.23 21.66 -26.81
C THR A 412 2.97 22.91 -26.40
N PRO A 413 3.37 23.81 -27.33
CA PRO A 413 4.23 24.93 -27.00
C PRO A 413 3.52 25.88 -26.03
N ASN A 414 4.18 26.14 -24.90
CA ASN A 414 4.03 27.32 -24.04
C ASN A 414 2.65 27.99 -23.99
N LEU A 415 1.77 27.50 -23.12
CA LEU A 415 0.81 28.38 -22.44
C LEU A 415 1.58 29.15 -21.36
N LEU A 416 1.48 30.50 -21.39
CA LEU A 416 2.13 31.40 -20.43
C LEU A 416 2.05 30.83 -19.00
N LYS A 417 3.20 30.69 -18.34
CA LYS A 417 3.25 30.34 -16.91
C LYS A 417 2.30 31.29 -16.16
N PRO A 418 1.48 30.81 -15.20
CA PRO A 418 0.50 31.64 -14.51
C PRO A 418 1.12 32.84 -13.79
N SER A 419 2.42 32.77 -13.44
CA SER A 419 3.18 33.92 -12.92
C SER A 419 3.43 35.03 -13.95
N LEU A 420 3.63 34.68 -15.23
CA LEU A 420 3.83 35.63 -16.31
C LEU A 420 2.49 36.26 -16.77
N ALA A 421 1.42 35.46 -16.78
CA ALA A 421 0.07 35.97 -17.04
C ALA A 421 -0.37 36.97 -15.96
N LEU A 422 -0.05 36.70 -14.69
CA LEU A 422 -0.32 37.61 -13.57
C LEU A 422 0.45 38.93 -13.70
N LEU A 423 1.71 38.88 -14.14
CA LEU A 423 2.52 40.09 -14.38
C LEU A 423 1.97 40.95 -15.52
N LEU A 424 1.55 40.32 -16.62
CA LEU A 424 1.00 41.01 -17.79
C LEU A 424 -0.33 41.68 -17.44
N VAL A 425 -1.14 40.99 -16.63
CA VAL A 425 -2.38 41.51 -16.07
C VAL A 425 -2.12 42.67 -15.10
N LEU A 426 -1.13 42.56 -14.20
CA LEU A 426 -0.78 43.63 -13.27
C LEU A 426 -0.33 44.90 -14.02
N ALA A 427 0.41 44.72 -15.11
CA ALA A 427 0.88 45.80 -15.99
C ALA A 427 -0.29 46.51 -16.69
N VAL A 428 -1.29 45.76 -17.16
CA VAL A 428 -2.50 46.35 -17.76
C VAL A 428 -3.32 47.10 -16.72
N VAL A 429 -3.46 46.56 -15.50
CA VAL A 429 -4.18 47.23 -14.40
C VAL A 429 -3.48 48.52 -13.98
N THR A 430 -2.15 48.52 -13.85
CA THR A 430 -1.38 49.74 -13.54
C THR A 430 -1.46 50.78 -14.65
N PHE A 431 -1.46 50.36 -15.92
CA PHE A 431 -1.65 51.26 -17.05
C PHE A 431 -3.04 51.91 -17.05
N ILE A 432 -4.10 51.12 -16.82
CA ILE A 432 -5.48 51.62 -16.72
C ILE A 432 -5.61 52.61 -15.54
N PHE A 433 -5.01 52.31 -14.40
CA PHE A 433 -4.95 53.21 -13.24
C PHE A 433 -4.26 54.54 -13.57
N ALA A 434 -3.12 54.51 -14.28
CA ALA A 434 -2.40 55.70 -14.68
C ALA A 434 -3.21 56.59 -15.66
N VAL A 435 -3.94 55.98 -16.59
CA VAL A 435 -4.78 56.71 -17.55
C VAL A 435 -6.00 57.34 -16.85
N LEU A 436 -6.65 56.62 -15.93
CA LEU A 436 -7.82 57.13 -15.21
C LEU A 436 -7.46 58.25 -14.22
N ALA A 437 -6.30 58.15 -13.55
CA ALA A 437 -5.81 59.18 -12.64
C ALA A 437 -5.57 60.52 -13.35
N ASN A 438 -5.33 60.48 -14.67
CA ASN A 438 -5.01 61.65 -15.48
C ASN A 438 -6.21 62.21 -16.26
N THR A 439 -7.37 61.56 -16.21
CA THR A 439 -8.53 61.91 -17.08
C THR A 439 -9.85 62.12 -16.33
N VAL A 440 -10.01 61.61 -15.10
CA VAL A 440 -11.28 61.66 -14.38
C VAL A 440 -11.21 62.63 -13.18
N PRO A 441 -12.16 63.56 -13.02
CA PRO A 441 -12.24 64.43 -11.85
C PRO A 441 -12.35 63.61 -10.54
N VAL A 442 -11.63 64.04 -9.50
CA VAL A 442 -11.38 63.31 -8.23
C VAL A 442 -12.64 62.71 -7.58
N VAL A 443 -13.82 63.32 -7.79
CA VAL A 443 -15.09 62.90 -7.15
C VAL A 443 -15.70 61.62 -7.78
N GLN A 444 -15.37 61.28 -9.03
CA GLN A 444 -15.81 60.01 -9.66
C GLN A 444 -14.72 58.92 -9.69
N PHE A 445 -13.51 59.25 -9.24
CA PHE A 445 -12.36 58.35 -9.31
C PHE A 445 -12.55 57.09 -8.45
N ILE A 446 -13.11 57.23 -7.25
CA ILE A 446 -13.23 56.12 -6.29
C ILE A 446 -14.23 55.06 -6.77
N THR A 447 -15.37 55.48 -7.33
CA THR A 447 -16.39 54.54 -7.82
C THR A 447 -15.92 53.79 -9.06
N SER A 448 -15.25 54.47 -9.99
CA SER A 448 -14.64 53.83 -11.17
C SER A 448 -13.53 52.84 -10.79
N VAL A 449 -12.68 53.19 -9.81
CA VAL A 449 -11.61 52.30 -9.32
C VAL A 449 -12.18 51.04 -8.66
N LEU A 450 -13.19 51.17 -7.78
CA LEU A 450 -13.81 50.02 -7.13
C LEU A 450 -14.49 49.09 -8.14
N THR A 451 -15.16 49.64 -9.15
CA THR A 451 -15.83 48.84 -10.20
C THR A 451 -14.82 48.01 -11.00
N ILE A 452 -13.65 48.58 -11.31
CA ILE A 452 -12.59 47.89 -12.07
C ILE A 452 -11.93 46.79 -11.23
N ILE A 453 -11.62 47.06 -9.95
CA ILE A 453 -11.08 46.05 -9.03
C ILE A 453 -12.06 44.88 -8.90
N PHE A 454 -13.36 45.17 -8.87
CA PHE A 454 -14.40 44.16 -8.75
C PHE A 454 -14.52 43.28 -10.01
N ILE A 455 -14.54 43.90 -11.21
CA ILE A 455 -14.52 43.16 -12.49
C ILE A 455 -13.25 42.31 -12.59
N PHE A 456 -12.13 42.84 -12.10
CA PHE A 456 -10.86 42.14 -12.08
C PHE A 456 -10.89 40.88 -11.20
N ALA A 457 -11.42 40.99 -9.98
CA ALA A 457 -11.59 39.84 -9.08
C ALA A 457 -12.45 38.73 -9.71
N LEU A 458 -13.51 39.12 -10.44
CA LEU A 458 -14.38 38.20 -11.17
C LEU A 458 -13.62 37.43 -12.27
N ILE A 459 -12.82 38.13 -13.07
CA ILE A 459 -12.03 37.52 -14.15
C ILE A 459 -11.01 36.53 -13.59
N VAL A 460 -10.32 36.88 -12.50
CA VAL A 460 -9.33 36.01 -11.84
C VAL A 460 -10.00 34.74 -11.32
N ILE A 461 -11.19 34.85 -10.72
CA ILE A 461 -11.91 33.69 -10.19
C ILE A 461 -12.41 32.77 -11.31
N VAL A 462 -12.88 33.32 -12.44
CA VAL A 462 -13.25 32.52 -13.62
C VAL A 462 -12.04 31.79 -14.20
N LEU A 463 -10.88 32.45 -14.28
CA LEU A 463 -9.63 31.83 -14.72
C LEU A 463 -9.15 30.72 -13.78
N LEU A 464 -9.28 30.92 -12.46
CA LEU A 464 -8.95 29.89 -11.46
C LEU A 464 -9.88 28.68 -11.54
N PHE A 465 -11.16 28.89 -11.88
CA PHE A 465 -12.12 27.81 -12.11
C PHE A 465 -11.78 27.03 -13.39
N TRP A 466 -11.54 27.72 -14.50
CA TRP A 466 -11.16 27.09 -15.78
C TRP A 466 -9.84 26.32 -15.71
N THR A 467 -8.90 26.76 -14.87
CA THR A 467 -7.63 26.06 -14.63
C THR A 467 -7.72 24.94 -13.60
N GLY A 468 -8.90 24.67 -13.04
CA GLY A 468 -9.16 23.58 -12.10
C GLY A 468 -8.55 23.79 -10.71
N LYS A 469 -8.14 25.01 -10.36
CA LYS A 469 -7.55 25.34 -9.05
C LYS A 469 -8.58 25.59 -7.95
N ILE A 470 -9.82 25.91 -8.30
CA ILE A 470 -10.95 26.00 -7.37
C ILE A 470 -12.07 25.06 -7.82
N ASN A 471 -12.79 24.48 -6.86
CA ASN A 471 -13.89 23.57 -7.14
C ASN A 471 -15.19 24.34 -7.46
N GLU A 472 -16.20 23.62 -7.97
CA GLU A 472 -17.48 24.18 -8.39
C GLU A 472 -18.28 24.80 -7.24
N THR A 473 -18.14 24.26 -6.02
CA THR A 473 -18.81 24.77 -4.83
C THR A 473 -18.26 26.14 -4.40
N THR A 474 -16.95 26.34 -4.40
CA THR A 474 -16.33 27.64 -4.10
C THR A 474 -16.65 28.69 -5.17
N PHE A 475 -16.72 28.30 -6.44
CA PHE A 475 -17.11 29.20 -7.54
C PHE A 475 -18.57 29.67 -7.40
N ASN A 476 -19.50 28.75 -7.10
CA ASN A 476 -20.91 29.07 -6.93
C ASN A 476 -21.18 29.95 -5.70
N GLN A 477 -20.49 29.73 -4.57
CA GLN A 477 -20.58 30.60 -3.40
C GLN A 477 -20.13 32.04 -3.68
N PHE A 478 -19.08 32.22 -4.47
CA PHE A 478 -18.63 33.55 -4.89
C PHE A 478 -19.65 34.25 -5.80
N LEU A 479 -20.25 33.53 -6.75
CA LEU A 479 -21.32 34.04 -7.60
C LEU A 479 -22.58 34.42 -6.82
N GLU A 480 -22.99 33.64 -5.82
CA GLU A 480 -24.11 34.01 -4.94
C GLU A 480 -23.82 35.28 -4.13
N GLY A 481 -22.60 35.40 -3.59
CA GLY A 481 -22.15 36.62 -2.91
C GLY A 481 -22.17 37.84 -3.82
N PHE A 482 -21.77 37.66 -5.09
CA PHE A 482 -21.83 38.69 -6.13
C PHE A 482 -23.26 39.16 -6.42
N TRP A 483 -24.19 38.24 -6.65
CA TRP A 483 -25.58 38.57 -6.93
C TRP A 483 -26.27 39.27 -5.73
N ARG A 484 -25.93 38.89 -4.49
CA ARG A 484 -26.39 39.59 -3.28
C ARG A 484 -25.86 41.03 -3.17
N SER A 485 -24.62 41.28 -3.57
CA SER A 485 -24.04 42.63 -3.50
C SER A 485 -24.69 43.58 -4.52
N ILE A 486 -25.08 43.07 -5.69
CA ILE A 486 -25.79 43.85 -6.72
C ILE A 486 -27.23 44.19 -6.31
N THR A 487 -27.94 43.30 -5.62
CA THR A 487 -29.31 43.57 -5.16
C THR A 487 -29.36 44.61 -4.03
N ILE A 488 -28.34 44.67 -3.17
CA ILE A 488 -28.21 45.69 -2.12
C ILE A 488 -28.11 47.11 -2.71
N PHE A 489 -27.50 47.26 -3.90
CA PHE A 489 -27.39 48.55 -4.59
C PHE A 489 -28.69 49.00 -5.30
N LYS A 490 -29.66 48.12 -5.51
CA LYS A 490 -30.96 48.46 -6.12
C LYS A 490 -32.04 48.90 -5.12
N GLY A 491 -31.79 48.84 -3.82
CA GLY A 491 -32.81 48.97 -2.77
C GLY A 491 -32.96 50.34 -2.08
N GLN A 492 -32.39 51.44 -2.60
CA GLN A 492 -32.57 52.77 -2.01
C GLN A 492 -33.54 53.64 -2.84
N GLU A 493 -34.84 53.56 -2.53
CA GLU A 493 -35.78 54.68 -2.70
C GLU A 493 -36.05 55.34 -1.33
N PRO A 494 -36.40 56.65 -1.29
CA PRO A 494 -36.32 57.45 -0.07
C PRO A 494 -37.49 57.25 0.91
N LYS A 495 -37.15 57.37 2.19
CA LYS A 495 -38.03 57.28 3.37
C LYS A 495 -39.16 58.31 3.36
N THR A 496 -40.36 57.88 3.75
CA THR A 496 -41.38 58.74 4.37
C THR A 496 -41.47 58.43 5.86
N ASN A 497 -41.40 59.50 6.66
CA ASN A 497 -41.47 59.52 8.11
C ASN A 497 -42.87 59.21 8.66
N ASN A 498 -42.84 58.83 9.95
CA ASN A 498 -43.80 59.05 11.05
C ASN A 498 -44.13 57.68 11.69
N ASP A 499 -44.29 57.51 12.99
CA ASP A 499 -43.94 58.17 14.25
C ASP A 499 -44.36 57.14 15.33
N ASP A 500 -44.06 57.38 16.61
CA ASP A 500 -44.71 56.74 17.79
C ASP A 500 -44.28 55.34 18.27
N THR A 501 -43.36 55.37 19.25
CA THR A 501 -43.30 54.59 20.52
C THR A 501 -44.70 54.39 21.20
N PRO A 502 -44.93 53.53 22.22
CA PRO A 502 -43.94 52.84 23.08
C PRO A 502 -44.24 51.40 23.57
N GLN A 503 -43.21 50.83 24.22
CA GLN A 503 -43.18 49.91 25.38
C GLN A 503 -44.40 49.03 25.71
N GLU A 504 -44.15 47.73 25.93
CA GLU A 504 -44.51 47.09 27.20
C GLU A 504 -43.65 45.83 27.50
N THR A 505 -43.36 45.68 28.78
CA THR A 505 -42.48 44.72 29.48
C THR A 505 -43.16 43.35 29.66
N PRO A 506 -42.42 42.29 30.04
CA PRO A 506 -42.83 40.89 30.00
C PRO A 506 -43.27 40.37 31.37
N GLU A 507 -44.02 39.26 31.38
CA GLU A 507 -43.94 38.17 32.38
C GLU A 507 -44.87 37.03 31.93
N SER A 508 -44.31 35.86 31.65
CA SER A 508 -44.38 34.65 32.48
C SER A 508 -45.67 33.86 32.29
N GLU A 509 -45.55 32.63 31.81
CA GLU A 509 -45.89 31.41 32.56
C GLU A 509 -45.66 30.17 31.67
N GLN A 510 -45.08 29.15 32.31
CA GLN A 510 -45.25 27.70 32.14
C GLN A 510 -45.47 27.09 30.75
#